data_AF-A0AA95F263-F1
#
_entry.id   AF-A0AA95F263-F1
#
_cell.length_a   1.000
_cell.length_b   1.000
_cell.length_c   1.000
_cell.angle_alpha   90.00
_cell.angle_beta   90.00
_cell.angle_gamma   90.00
#
_symmetry.space_group_name_H-M   'P 1'
#
loop_
_entity.id
_entity.type
_entity.pdbx_description
1 polymer ?
#
loop_
_entity_poly.entity_id
_entity_poly.type
_entity_poly.pdbx_seq_one_letter_code
_entity_poly.pdbx_strand_id
1 'polypeptide(L)'
;MPAYTIVTTSATEGSEAAEVNTLTDDFADQSEAVGYSRRMAEEMIGMAGQLLLDFDYSNVGLYDGDLLEEDLDPEHPAFIGMWVLDAEGAAFVSAEDFLAEEAEGEPA
;
A
#
# COMPACT_ATOMS: atom_id res chain seq x y z
N MET A 1 6.50 -19.16 9.63
CA MET A 1 6.70 -18.33 8.43
C MET A 1 6.50 -16.90 8.88
N PRO A 2 7.18 -15.92 8.28
CA PRO A 2 6.81 -14.53 8.49
C PRO A 2 5.40 -14.30 7.92
N ALA A 3 4.48 -13.82 8.77
CA ALA A 3 3.20 -13.31 8.32
C ALA A 3 3.41 -11.89 7.78
N TYR A 4 2.64 -11.51 6.78
CA TYR A 4 2.62 -10.14 6.29
C TYR A 4 1.19 -9.64 6.16
N THR A 5 1.01 -8.38 6.51
CA THR A 5 -0.26 -7.70 6.39
C THR A 5 -0.22 -6.75 5.20
N ILE A 6 -1.16 -6.92 4.28
CA ILE A 6 -1.36 -6.11 3.08
C ILE A 6 -2.58 -5.23 3.33
N VAL A 7 -2.36 -3.92 3.31
CA VAL A 7 -3.42 -2.91 3.46
C VAL A 7 -3.66 -2.28 2.10
N THR A 8 -4.89 -2.34 1.62
CA THR A 8 -5.30 -1.57 0.45
C THR A 8 -6.02 -0.31 0.90
N THR A 9 -5.50 0.85 0.52
CA THR A 9 -6.16 2.15 0.72
C THR A 9 -6.62 2.66 -0.63
N SER A 10 -7.91 2.97 -0.78
CA SER A 10 -8.44 3.66 -1.96
C SER A 10 -8.99 5.04 -1.61
N ALA A 11 -8.72 6.00 -2.49
CA ALA A 11 -9.25 7.36 -2.41
C ALA A 11 -10.07 7.69 -3.67
N THR A 12 -11.13 8.48 -3.53
CA THR A 12 -12.12 8.81 -4.57
C THR A 12 -12.35 10.32 -4.68
N GLU A 13 -12.54 10.79 -5.92
CA GLU A 13 -12.89 12.17 -6.24
C GLU A 13 -14.36 12.49 -5.86
N GLY A 14 -14.57 13.54 -5.05
CA GLY A 14 -15.87 14.24 -4.94
C GLY A 14 -16.92 13.69 -3.95
N SER A 15 -16.76 12.52 -3.34
CA SER A 15 -17.61 12.08 -2.21
C SER A 15 -16.91 11.01 -1.38
N GLU A 16 -16.90 11.22 -0.05
CA GLU A 16 -16.31 10.43 1.05
C GLU A 16 -15.55 9.16 0.62
N ALA A 17 -14.25 9.30 0.41
CA ALA A 17 -13.35 8.20 0.17
C ALA A 17 -12.82 7.61 1.47
N ALA A 18 -12.97 6.30 1.63
CA ALA A 18 -12.14 5.47 2.51
C ALA A 18 -12.48 4.00 2.25
N GLU A 19 -11.59 3.24 1.63
CA GLU A 19 -11.62 1.79 1.84
C GLU A 19 -10.23 1.31 2.26
N VAL A 20 -10.13 0.89 3.52
CA VAL A 20 -8.98 0.24 4.16
C VAL A 20 -9.35 -1.24 4.29
N ASN A 21 -8.92 -2.06 3.33
CA ASN A 21 -9.05 -3.51 3.39
C ASN A 21 -7.73 -4.11 3.86
N THR A 22 -7.75 -4.77 5.02
CA THR A 22 -6.58 -5.44 5.60
C THR A 22 -6.67 -6.95 5.32
N LEU A 23 -5.69 -7.48 4.59
CA LEU A 23 -5.51 -8.90 4.33
C LEU A 23 -4.18 -9.36 4.92
N THR A 24 -4.19 -10.39 5.75
CA THR A 24 -2.96 -11.03 6.25
C THR A 24 -2.76 -12.37 5.56
N ASP A 25 -1.55 -12.62 5.10
CA ASP A 25 -1.16 -13.90 4.49
C ASP A 25 0.25 -14.32 4.96
N ASP A 26 0.50 -15.62 4.96
CA ASP A 26 1.77 -16.22 5.37
C ASP A 26 2.69 -16.36 4.15
N PHE A 27 3.82 -15.67 4.16
CA PHE A 27 4.81 -15.77 3.09
C PHE A 27 6.11 -16.40 3.61
N ALA A 28 6.92 -16.99 2.73
CA ALA A 28 8.21 -17.54 3.14
C ALA A 28 9.21 -16.43 3.47
N ASP A 29 9.14 -15.32 2.73
CA ASP A 29 10.02 -14.16 2.85
C ASP A 29 9.41 -12.88 2.23
N GLN A 30 10.07 -11.76 2.47
CA GLN A 30 9.66 -10.43 2.00
C GLN A 30 9.58 -10.33 0.47
N SER A 31 10.44 -11.02 -0.29
CA SER A 31 10.43 -10.98 -1.76
C SER A 31 9.14 -11.59 -2.30
N GLU A 32 8.67 -12.67 -1.67
CA GLU A 32 7.39 -13.30 -2.01
C GLU A 32 6.21 -12.37 -1.72
N ALA A 33 6.20 -11.72 -0.55
CA ALA A 33 5.16 -10.77 -0.16
C ALA A 33 5.11 -9.53 -1.08
N VAL A 34 6.28 -8.99 -1.46
CA VAL A 34 6.39 -7.88 -2.43
C VAL A 34 5.90 -8.32 -3.82
N GLY A 35 6.26 -9.53 -4.26
CA GLY A 35 5.80 -10.06 -5.55
C GLY A 35 4.30 -10.34 -5.60
N TYR A 36 3.69 -10.77 -4.50
CA TYR A 36 2.25 -10.94 -4.37
C TYR A 36 1.52 -9.58 -4.37
N SER A 37 1.93 -8.65 -3.52
CA SER A 37 1.33 -7.32 -3.42
C SER A 37 1.42 -6.52 -4.72
N ARG A 38 2.50 -6.71 -5.50
CA ARG A 38 2.59 -6.17 -6.86
C ARG A 38 1.46 -6.64 -7.78
N ARG A 39 1.19 -7.95 -7.81
CA ARG A 39 0.12 -8.50 -8.67
C ARG A 39 -1.23 -7.95 -8.24
N MET A 40 -1.46 -7.86 -6.93
CA MET A 40 -2.65 -7.26 -6.36
C MET A 40 -2.81 -5.79 -6.77
N ALA A 41 -1.74 -4.99 -6.68
CA ALA A 41 -1.69 -3.61 -7.14
C ALA A 41 -2.04 -3.47 -8.64
N GLU A 42 -1.42 -4.28 -9.50
CA GLU A 42 -1.70 -4.29 -10.95
C GLU A 42 -3.17 -4.69 -11.25
N GLU A 43 -3.72 -5.67 -10.53
CA GLU A 43 -5.12 -6.08 -10.65
C GLU A 43 -6.08 -4.95 -10.23
N MET A 44 -5.76 -4.22 -9.15
CA MET A 44 -6.56 -3.09 -8.71
C MET A 44 -6.57 -1.94 -9.71
N ILE A 45 -5.43 -1.65 -10.35
CA ILE A 45 -5.38 -0.68 -11.46
C ILE A 45 -6.31 -1.10 -12.60
N GLY A 46 -6.25 -2.38 -12.98
CA GLY A 46 -7.14 -2.93 -14.01
C GLY A 46 -8.62 -2.81 -13.65
N MET A 47 -8.99 -3.08 -12.40
CA MET A 47 -10.37 -2.97 -11.91
C MET A 47 -10.86 -1.52 -11.88
N ALA A 48 -10.06 -0.60 -11.38
CA ALA A 48 -10.41 0.82 -11.33
C ALA A 48 -10.60 1.43 -12.72
N GLY A 49 -9.78 1.05 -13.70
CA GLY A 49 -9.98 1.43 -15.11
C GLY A 49 -11.31 0.95 -15.69
N GLN A 50 -11.81 -0.23 -15.26
CA GLN A 50 -13.14 -0.72 -15.65
C GLN A 50 -14.29 -0.01 -14.93
N LEU A 51 -14.05 0.41 -13.69
CA LEU A 51 -15.05 1.03 -12.82
C LEU A 51 -15.09 2.57 -12.94
N LEU A 52 -14.22 3.17 -13.76
CA LEU A 52 -14.07 4.62 -13.91
C LEU A 52 -13.82 5.32 -12.57
N LEU A 53 -13.02 4.68 -11.71
CA LEU A 53 -12.58 5.26 -10.44
C LEU A 53 -11.35 6.15 -10.69
N ASP A 54 -11.35 7.36 -10.14
CA ASP A 54 -10.16 8.20 -10.13
C ASP A 54 -9.18 7.74 -9.05
N PHE A 55 -7.94 7.53 -9.45
CA PHE A 55 -6.82 7.09 -8.62
C PHE A 55 -6.11 8.25 -7.90
N ASP A 56 -6.84 9.32 -7.57
CA ASP A 56 -6.27 10.34 -6.70
C ASP A 56 -6.09 9.71 -5.32
N TYR A 57 -4.90 9.15 -5.04
CA TYR A 57 -4.39 8.62 -3.76
C TYR A 57 -4.75 7.16 -3.37
N SER A 58 -4.63 6.18 -4.27
CA SER A 58 -4.70 4.76 -3.85
C SER A 58 -3.32 4.13 -3.64
N ASN A 59 -3.20 3.30 -2.60
CA ASN A 59 -1.96 2.60 -2.29
C ASN A 59 -2.19 1.18 -1.74
N VAL A 60 -1.15 0.36 -1.82
CA VAL A 60 -1.09 -0.97 -1.20
C VAL A 60 0.08 -0.99 -0.22
N GLY A 61 -0.18 -0.82 1.07
CA GLY A 61 0.82 -0.91 2.12
C GLY A 61 1.17 -2.36 2.47
N LEU A 62 2.44 -2.63 2.72
CA LEU A 62 2.96 -3.91 3.17
C LEU A 62 3.58 -3.75 4.56
N TYR A 63 3.19 -4.63 5.48
CA TYR A 63 3.63 -4.62 6.87
C TYR A 63 4.13 -6.00 7.31
N ASP A 64 5.20 -6.04 8.10
CA ASP A 64 5.74 -7.26 8.70
C ASP A 64 4.90 -7.69 9.92
N GLY A 65 4.49 -8.95 9.96
CA GLY A 65 3.76 -9.53 11.09
C GLY A 65 2.33 -9.95 10.78
N ASP A 66 1.63 -10.36 11.84
CA ASP A 66 0.26 -10.87 11.79
C ASP A 66 -0.77 -9.76 11.50
N LEU A 67 -2.07 -10.10 11.49
CA LEU A 67 -3.16 -9.14 11.39
C LEU A 67 -3.02 -8.08 12.49
N LEU A 68 -2.70 -6.86 12.08
CA LEU A 68 -2.60 -5.73 12.99
C LEU A 68 -4.01 -5.13 13.14
N GLU A 69 -4.52 -5.15 14.37
CA GLU A 69 -5.84 -4.61 14.74
C GLU A 69 -5.80 -3.08 14.98
N GLU A 70 -4.63 -2.48 14.85
CA GLU A 70 -4.38 -1.04 14.98
C GLU A 70 -4.53 -0.31 13.63
N ASP A 71 -4.76 1.00 13.69
CA ASP A 71 -4.74 1.84 12.48
C ASP A 71 -3.33 1.76 11.88
N LEU A 72 -3.27 1.26 10.65
CA LEU A 72 -2.01 1.10 9.94
C LEU A 72 -1.76 2.31 9.06
N ASP A 73 -0.74 3.06 9.45
CA ASP A 73 -0.17 4.14 8.68
C ASP A 73 1.29 3.84 8.29
N PRO A 74 1.85 4.56 7.32
CA PRO A 74 3.24 4.41 6.92
C PRO A 74 4.28 4.72 8.02
N GLU A 75 3.87 5.33 9.14
CA GLU A 75 4.73 5.58 10.31
C GLU A 75 4.84 4.35 11.23
N HIS A 76 3.98 3.34 11.01
CA HIS A 76 3.96 2.13 11.82
C HIS A 76 5.30 1.36 11.73
N PRO A 77 5.88 0.87 12.83
CA PRO A 77 7.21 0.24 12.83
C PRO A 77 7.34 -1.02 11.97
N ALA A 78 6.21 -1.67 11.67
CA ALA A 78 6.16 -2.82 10.78
C ALA A 78 6.12 -2.46 9.29
N PHE A 79 6.03 -1.17 8.94
CA PHE A 79 5.92 -0.72 7.55
C PHE A 79 7.16 -1.12 6.76
N ILE A 80 6.93 -1.83 5.65
CA ILE A 80 7.98 -2.32 4.74
C ILE A 80 8.07 -1.42 3.50
N GLY A 81 6.93 -0.93 3.05
CA GLY A 81 6.79 -0.13 1.84
C GLY A 81 5.36 -0.17 1.30
N MET A 82 5.09 0.61 0.27
CA MET A 82 3.79 0.66 -0.37
C MET A 82 3.88 0.71 -1.90
N TRP A 83 2.86 0.18 -2.57
CA TRP A 83 2.65 0.44 -3.98
C TRP A 83 1.76 1.66 -4.14
N VAL A 84 2.27 2.73 -4.74
CA VAL A 84 1.49 3.89 -5.17
C VAL A 84 0.87 3.55 -6.53
N LEU A 85 -0.45 3.70 -6.63
CA LEU A 85 -1.22 3.36 -7.82
C LEU A 85 -1.64 4.64 -8.54
N ASP A 86 -1.33 4.74 -9.82
CA ASP A 86 -1.77 5.83 -10.69
C ASP A 86 -2.23 5.31 -12.06
N ALA A 87 -2.60 6.22 -12.96
CA ALA A 87 -3.03 5.89 -14.31
C ALA A 87 -1.91 5.35 -15.21
N GLU A 88 -0.64 5.55 -14.85
CA GLU A 88 0.55 5.08 -15.57
C GLU A 88 0.99 3.67 -15.09
N GLY A 89 0.69 3.31 -13.84
CA GLY A 89 0.94 1.98 -13.29
C GLY A 89 1.06 1.95 -11.75
N ALA A 90 1.72 0.91 -11.26
CA ALA A 90 2.05 0.75 -9.84
C ALA A 90 3.55 0.99 -9.62
N ALA A 91 3.89 1.88 -8.70
CA ALA A 91 5.26 2.18 -8.30
C ALA A 91 5.50 1.78 -6.84
N PHE A 92 6.58 1.03 -6.57
CA PHE A 92 6.92 0.64 -5.19
C PHE A 92 7.77 1.72 -4.54
N VAL A 93 7.33 2.17 -3.37
CA VAL A 93 8.07 3.05 -2.47
C VAL A 93 8.42 2.24 -1.23
N SER A 94 9.72 2.07 -0.97
CA SER A 94 10.18 1.34 0.22
C SER A 94 9.99 2.18 1.48
N ALA A 95 9.98 1.56 2.66
CA ALA A 95 9.95 2.31 3.92
C ALA A 95 11.16 3.25 4.07
N GLU A 96 12.34 2.86 3.59
CA GLU A 96 13.53 3.71 3.63
C GLU A 96 13.38 4.97 2.75
N ASP A 97 12.82 4.82 1.54
CA ASP A 97 12.59 5.94 0.64
C ASP A 97 11.48 6.86 1.17
N PHE A 98 10.39 6.28 1.67
CA PHE A 98 9.25 7.01 2.22
C PHE A 98 9.67 7.91 3.40
N LEU A 99 10.42 7.36 4.36
CA LEU A 99 10.89 8.10 5.52
C LEU A 99 11.97 9.14 5.16
N ALA A 100 12.75 8.89 4.11
CA ALA A 100 13.74 9.85 3.62
C ALA A 100 13.06 11.07 2.95
N GLU A 101 12.02 10.86 2.15
CA GLU A 101 11.25 11.95 1.55
C GLU A 101 10.51 12.79 2.61
N GLU A 102 9.99 12.16 3.66
CA GLU A 102 9.33 12.87 4.76
C GLU A 102 10.33 13.77 5.51
N ALA A 103 11.56 13.28 5.72
CA ALA A 103 12.63 14.05 6.36
C ALA A 103 13.17 15.21 5.50
N GLU A 104 13.09 15.13 4.16
CA GLU A 104 13.48 16.21 3.24
C GLU A 104 12.33 17.22 2.98
N GLY A 105 11.10 16.87 3.36
CA GLY A 105 9.88 17.66 3.16
C GLY A 105 9.57 18.70 4.25
N GLU A 106 10.32 18.74 5.36
CA GLU A 106 10.16 19.77 6.40
C GLU A 106 11.05 21.01 6.13
N PRO A 107 10.53 22.12 5.56
CA PRO A 107 11.22 23.41 5.67
C PRO A 107 11.05 23.94 7.10
N ALA A 108 12.19 24.20 7.76
CA ALA A 108 12.27 24.87 9.05
C ALA A 108 11.65 26.29 9.08
#